data_AF-A0A090KFU6-F1
#
_entry.id   AF-A0A090KFU6-F1
#
_cell.length_a   1.000
_cell.length_b   1.000
_cell.length_c   1.000
_cell.angle_alpha   90.00
_cell.angle_beta   90.00
_cell.angle_gamma   90.00
#
_symmetry.space_group_name_H-M   'P 1'
#
loop_
_entity.id
_entity.type
_entity.pdbx_description
1 polymer ?
#
loop_
_entity_poly.entity_id
_entity_poly.type
_entity_poly.pdbx_seq_one_letter_code
_entity_poly.pdbx_strand_id
1 'polypeptide(L)'
;MPLAPIVLFVYNRPWHTAKTLEALSHNDLSNESELHIFADGPKPGASAATLASVAEVRRVIRSRTWCKDVHITESPDNKGLAASIIDGVTSVVNRYGKVIVLEDDIVTGRSFLAFMNQALRVYEHDAALMSVTGYMYPVAESPADDVFFLRGGISCWGWGTWARAWKHFQPDARALMDEVATTTRQRFDWNGAFPYFDMLEGYLAGRNDSWGVRWYASMYLQKGLGLFPGKSLVRNIGFDGTGVHCGIADGYRDAPIFDGVLDVPRLPLVHHEKMFDQIVKLNRPAPARRFTIANLKQKLRSWLAPPPPNALPSYNCERGPGAVFHSTAVVHNAGAASKIHVGSFSHVSGILQVFADCGTIRIGDYSFLGDNSRIICAADVTIGDRVQIAHNCSIMDTDVHSLNPQLRHQEFVGNVTVGQRDVTNIPKQPVLIEDDVWIAGHCVILKGVRIGRGSVIGAGSVVTGDIPANVLAYGNPARVVRSL
;
A
#
# COMPACT_ATOMS: atom_id res chain seq x y z
N MET A 1 32.63 -17.83 5.54
CA MET A 1 31.43 -18.60 5.11
C MET A 1 30.78 -17.85 3.97
N PRO A 2 30.20 -18.54 2.97
CA PRO A 2 29.51 -17.89 1.87
C PRO A 2 28.29 -17.11 2.37
N LEU A 3 28.06 -15.95 1.75
CA LEU A 3 26.84 -15.17 1.94
C LEU A 3 25.64 -15.95 1.41
N ALA A 4 24.46 -15.70 1.97
CA ALA A 4 23.23 -16.26 1.45
C ALA A 4 22.93 -15.64 0.07
N PRO A 5 22.60 -16.45 -0.95
CA PRO A 5 22.14 -15.92 -2.23
C PRO A 5 20.85 -15.13 -2.04
N ILE A 6 20.72 -14.07 -2.82
CA ILE A 6 19.53 -13.23 -2.87
C ILE A 6 18.68 -13.72 -4.03
N VAL A 7 17.38 -13.90 -3.83
CA VAL A 7 16.41 -14.11 -4.90
C VAL A 7 15.49 -12.91 -5.00
N LEU A 8 15.29 -12.42 -6.22
CA LEU A 8 14.40 -11.31 -6.54
C LEU A 8 13.36 -11.77 -7.57
N PHE A 9 12.08 -11.58 -7.26
CA PHE A 9 10.98 -11.89 -8.16
C PHE A 9 10.45 -10.62 -8.81
N VAL A 10 10.37 -10.59 -10.14
CA VAL A 10 9.95 -9.42 -10.93
C VAL A 10 8.94 -9.83 -12.01
N TYR A 11 8.07 -8.89 -12.41
CA TYR A 11 7.11 -9.13 -13.49
C TYR A 11 6.95 -7.93 -14.44
N ASN A 12 6.08 -6.97 -14.12
CA ASN A 12 5.68 -5.89 -15.03
C ASN A 12 5.69 -4.50 -14.37
N ARG A 13 6.44 -4.31 -13.27
CA ARG A 13 6.56 -3.02 -12.57
C ARG A 13 7.98 -2.46 -12.70
N PRO A 14 8.32 -1.82 -13.83
CA PRO A 14 9.70 -1.41 -14.13
C PRO A 14 10.25 -0.38 -13.14
N TRP A 15 9.43 0.58 -12.69
CA TRP A 15 9.86 1.58 -11.71
C TRP A 15 10.17 0.95 -10.34
N HIS A 16 9.28 0.09 -9.83
CA HIS A 16 9.50 -0.62 -8.57
C HIS A 16 10.75 -1.50 -8.64
N THR A 17 10.85 -2.30 -9.72
CA THR A 17 12.01 -3.16 -9.97
C THR A 17 13.32 -2.35 -9.94
N ALA A 18 13.36 -1.21 -10.61
CA ALA A 18 14.52 -0.33 -10.61
C ALA A 18 14.84 0.19 -9.20
N LYS A 19 13.84 0.63 -8.43
CA LYS A 19 14.03 1.13 -7.07
C LYS A 19 14.55 0.06 -6.10
N THR A 20 14.01 -1.15 -6.19
CA THR A 20 14.46 -2.30 -5.41
C THR A 20 15.91 -2.66 -5.72
N LEU A 21 16.26 -2.74 -7.01
CA LEU A 21 17.63 -3.05 -7.45
C LEU A 21 18.62 -1.93 -7.12
N GLU A 22 18.22 -0.67 -7.24
CA GLU A 22 19.02 0.48 -6.80
C GLU A 22 19.32 0.40 -5.31
N ALA A 23 18.30 0.18 -4.47
CA ALA A 23 18.47 0.04 -3.02
C ALA A 23 19.37 -1.14 -2.64
N LEU A 24 19.16 -2.29 -3.30
CA LEU A 24 19.97 -3.48 -3.09
C LEU A 24 21.44 -3.26 -3.48
N SER A 25 21.69 -2.54 -4.58
CA SER A 25 23.08 -2.25 -5.01
C SER A 25 23.86 -1.36 -4.02
N HIS A 26 23.17 -0.58 -3.20
CA HIS A 26 23.77 0.27 -2.16
C HIS A 26 23.93 -0.42 -0.80
N ASN A 27 23.57 -1.70 -0.68
CA ASN A 27 23.75 -2.43 0.57
C ASN A 27 25.21 -2.77 0.86
N ASP A 28 25.55 -2.79 2.14
CA ASP A 28 26.78 -3.40 2.63
C ASP A 28 26.77 -4.88 2.23
N LEU A 29 27.84 -5.38 1.61
CA LEU A 29 27.98 -6.73 1.02
C LEU A 29 27.30 -6.95 -0.35
N SER A 30 26.71 -5.93 -0.99
CA SER A 30 26.12 -6.07 -2.33
C SER A 30 27.16 -6.51 -3.38
N ASN A 31 28.39 -5.98 -3.26
CA ASN A 31 29.55 -6.31 -4.08
C ASN A 31 30.18 -7.68 -3.79
N GLU A 32 29.66 -8.41 -2.79
CA GLU A 32 30.07 -9.78 -2.45
C GLU A 32 28.95 -10.81 -2.65
N SER A 33 27.71 -10.35 -2.85
CA SER A 33 26.51 -11.18 -2.91
C SER A 33 26.18 -11.69 -4.31
N GLU A 34 25.63 -12.90 -4.35
CA GLU A 34 25.05 -13.52 -5.56
C GLU A 34 23.55 -13.21 -5.61
N LEU A 35 23.08 -12.68 -6.74
CA LEU A 35 21.69 -12.30 -6.97
C LEU A 35 21.06 -13.16 -8.08
N HIS A 36 20.01 -13.89 -7.76
CA HIS A 36 19.19 -14.61 -8.73
C HIS A 36 17.89 -13.85 -8.98
N ILE A 37 17.66 -13.41 -10.21
CA ILE A 37 16.45 -12.69 -10.61
C ILE A 37 15.54 -13.63 -11.39
N PHE A 38 14.33 -13.85 -10.90
CA PHE A 38 13.29 -14.60 -11.58
C PHE A 38 12.28 -13.63 -12.19
N ALA A 39 12.30 -13.50 -13.51
CA ALA A 39 11.42 -12.60 -14.26
C ALA A 39 10.32 -13.38 -14.96
N ASP A 40 9.07 -13.15 -14.56
CA ASP A 40 7.93 -13.89 -15.10
C ASP A 40 7.55 -13.44 -16.52
N GLY A 41 6.89 -14.32 -17.27
CA GLY A 41 6.36 -14.02 -18.59
C GLY A 41 5.03 -13.26 -18.54
N PRO A 42 4.57 -12.67 -19.66
CA PRO A 42 3.25 -12.04 -19.72
C PRO A 42 2.12 -13.08 -19.57
N LYS A 43 1.00 -12.67 -18.96
CA LYS A 43 -0.21 -13.50 -18.92
C LYS A 43 -0.80 -13.69 -20.33
N PRO A 44 -1.47 -14.82 -20.62
CA PRO A 44 -2.22 -14.99 -21.87
C PRO A 44 -3.18 -13.82 -22.10
N GLY A 45 -3.15 -13.24 -23.31
CA GLY A 45 -3.98 -12.08 -23.66
C GLY A 45 -3.54 -10.74 -23.04
N ALA A 46 -2.30 -10.64 -22.52
CA ALA A 46 -1.77 -9.38 -22.00
C ALA A 46 -1.84 -8.24 -23.03
N SER A 47 -2.20 -7.04 -22.56
CA SER A 47 -2.26 -5.83 -23.38
C SER A 47 -0.87 -5.42 -23.88
N ALA A 48 -0.82 -4.62 -24.96
CA ALA A 48 0.43 -4.05 -25.47
C ALA A 48 1.21 -3.27 -24.40
N ALA A 49 0.50 -2.57 -23.50
CA ALA A 49 1.10 -1.86 -22.38
C ALA A 49 1.77 -2.83 -21.38
N THR A 50 1.10 -3.93 -21.01
CA THR A 50 1.69 -4.95 -20.13
C THR A 50 2.90 -5.62 -20.78
N LEU A 51 2.83 -5.93 -22.08
CA LEU A 51 3.96 -6.49 -22.82
C LEU A 51 5.16 -5.53 -22.82
N ALA A 52 4.92 -4.23 -23.03
CA ALA A 52 5.96 -3.21 -22.94
C ALA A 52 6.56 -3.11 -21.54
N SER A 53 5.74 -3.16 -20.49
CA SER A 53 6.22 -3.13 -19.10
C SER A 53 7.05 -4.36 -18.72
N VAL A 54 6.67 -5.56 -19.18
CA VAL A 54 7.47 -6.78 -18.98
C VAL A 54 8.81 -6.67 -19.71
N ALA A 55 8.80 -6.19 -20.97
CA ALA A 55 10.03 -5.96 -21.72
C ALA A 55 10.94 -4.93 -21.03
N GLU A 56 10.36 -3.87 -20.46
CA GLU A 56 11.10 -2.84 -19.73
C GLU A 56 11.70 -3.39 -18.42
N VAL A 57 10.96 -4.18 -17.64
CA VAL A 57 11.51 -4.89 -16.47
C VAL A 57 12.72 -5.74 -16.86
N ARG A 58 12.59 -6.50 -17.96
CA ARG A 58 13.69 -7.33 -18.51
C ARG A 58 14.89 -6.53 -18.99
N ARG A 59 14.69 -5.28 -19.43
CA ARG A 59 15.75 -4.34 -19.76
C ARG A 59 16.43 -3.80 -18.51
N VAL A 60 15.65 -3.43 -17.48
CA VAL A 60 16.16 -2.93 -16.20
C VAL A 60 17.06 -3.96 -15.51
N ILE A 61 16.62 -5.21 -15.39
CA ILE A 61 17.39 -6.28 -14.72
C ILE A 61 18.72 -6.58 -15.44
N ARG A 62 18.81 -6.33 -16.75
CA ARG A 62 20.04 -6.49 -17.57
C ARG A 62 20.91 -5.24 -17.67
N SER A 63 20.42 -4.10 -17.19
CA SER A 63 21.06 -2.80 -17.46
C SER A 63 22.47 -2.66 -16.87
N ARG A 64 22.77 -3.40 -15.80
CA ARG A 64 24.09 -3.48 -15.16
C ARG A 64 24.17 -4.70 -14.25
N THR A 65 25.37 -5.00 -13.78
CA THR A 65 25.62 -6.00 -12.74
C THR A 65 25.27 -5.40 -11.37
N TRP A 66 24.11 -5.77 -10.82
CA TRP A 66 23.50 -5.16 -9.63
C TRP A 66 24.11 -5.59 -8.29
N CYS A 67 24.67 -6.79 -8.24
CA CYS A 67 25.47 -7.33 -7.14
C CYS A 67 26.76 -7.93 -7.73
N LYS A 68 27.58 -8.63 -6.94
CA LYS A 68 28.81 -9.28 -7.45
C LYS A 68 28.54 -10.13 -8.69
N ASP A 69 27.58 -11.04 -8.57
CA ASP A 69 27.19 -11.99 -9.61
C ASP A 69 25.66 -11.93 -9.76
N VAL A 70 25.17 -11.88 -11.01
CA VAL A 70 23.73 -11.80 -11.30
C VAL A 70 23.31 -12.92 -12.25
N HIS A 71 22.38 -13.74 -11.82
CA HIS A 71 21.81 -14.85 -12.57
C HIS A 71 20.34 -14.55 -12.91
N ILE A 72 20.02 -14.41 -14.19
CA ILE A 72 18.67 -14.05 -14.63
C ILE A 72 17.98 -15.30 -15.21
N THR A 73 16.81 -15.63 -14.69
CA THR A 73 15.91 -16.65 -15.22
C THR A 73 14.64 -15.98 -15.73
N GLU A 74 14.40 -16.02 -17.04
CA GLU A 74 13.19 -15.47 -17.64
C GLU A 74 12.23 -16.59 -18.03
N SER A 75 11.00 -16.50 -17.54
CA SER A 75 9.92 -17.40 -17.96
C SER A 75 9.29 -16.87 -19.25
N PRO A 76 9.02 -17.72 -20.26
CA PRO A 76 8.24 -17.29 -21.43
C PRO A 76 6.78 -16.99 -21.06
N ASP A 77 6.23 -17.72 -20.09
CA ASP A 77 4.83 -17.63 -19.64
C ASP A 77 4.73 -17.10 -18.21
N ASN A 78 3.57 -16.53 -17.85
CA ASN A 78 3.27 -16.13 -16.48
C ASN A 78 2.96 -17.35 -15.61
N LYS A 79 3.82 -17.67 -14.64
CA LYS A 79 3.60 -18.75 -13.66
C LYS A 79 2.65 -18.32 -12.53
N GLY A 80 2.52 -17.02 -12.30
CA GLY A 80 1.85 -16.47 -11.12
C GLY A 80 2.81 -16.31 -9.94
N LEU A 81 2.51 -15.35 -9.06
CA LEU A 81 3.39 -14.92 -7.99
C LEU A 81 3.77 -16.07 -7.05
N ALA A 82 2.78 -16.83 -6.58
CA ALA A 82 3.03 -17.90 -5.63
C ALA A 82 3.88 -19.03 -6.22
N ALA A 83 3.55 -19.50 -7.41
CA ALA A 83 4.29 -20.57 -8.07
C ALA A 83 5.74 -20.14 -8.34
N SER A 84 5.92 -18.92 -8.85
CA SER A 84 7.26 -18.36 -9.10
C SER A 84 8.10 -18.31 -7.82
N ILE A 85 7.53 -17.80 -6.73
CA ILE A 85 8.24 -17.70 -5.44
C ILE A 85 8.57 -19.09 -4.88
N ILE A 86 7.60 -20.01 -4.85
CA ILE A 86 7.82 -21.35 -4.29
C ILE A 86 8.92 -22.06 -5.09
N ASP A 87 8.87 -22.04 -6.41
CA ASP A 87 9.86 -22.70 -7.27
C ASP A 87 11.25 -22.07 -7.11
N GLY A 88 11.34 -20.74 -7.19
CA GLY A 88 12.60 -20.01 -7.12
C GLY A 88 13.28 -20.14 -5.76
N VAL A 89 12.52 -19.96 -4.67
CA VAL A 89 13.02 -20.14 -3.30
C VAL A 89 13.46 -21.59 -3.09
N THR A 90 12.64 -22.58 -3.46
CA THR A 90 12.96 -24.00 -3.27
C THR A 90 14.22 -24.39 -4.02
N SER A 91 14.37 -23.95 -5.28
CA SER A 91 15.55 -24.23 -6.11
C SER A 91 16.83 -23.68 -5.47
N VAL A 92 16.82 -22.42 -5.07
CA VAL A 92 18.01 -21.74 -4.53
C VAL A 92 18.32 -22.24 -3.11
N VAL A 93 17.32 -22.32 -2.22
CA VAL A 93 17.58 -22.73 -0.84
C VAL A 93 18.09 -24.18 -0.76
N ASN A 94 17.60 -25.09 -1.62
CA ASN A 94 18.09 -26.46 -1.65
C ASN A 94 19.53 -26.58 -2.16
N ARG A 95 19.95 -25.65 -3.03
CA ARG A 95 21.32 -25.61 -3.56
C ARG A 95 22.32 -24.98 -2.59
N TYR A 96 21.95 -23.90 -1.91
CA TYR A 96 22.87 -23.10 -1.10
C TYR A 96 22.66 -23.26 0.42
N GLY A 97 21.63 -23.99 0.85
CA GLY A 97 21.30 -24.25 2.25
C GLY A 97 20.58 -23.10 2.97
N LYS A 98 20.61 -21.89 2.42
CA LYS A 98 19.95 -20.67 2.92
C LYS A 98 19.69 -19.69 1.78
N VAL A 99 18.79 -18.74 1.99
CA VAL A 99 18.38 -17.76 0.97
C VAL A 99 17.87 -16.46 1.61
N ILE A 100 18.06 -15.34 0.93
CA ILE A 100 17.40 -14.04 1.19
C ILE A 100 16.44 -13.77 0.04
N VAL A 101 15.21 -13.34 0.33
CA VAL A 101 14.11 -13.23 -0.63
C VAL A 101 13.57 -11.81 -0.65
N LEU A 102 13.47 -11.24 -1.85
CA LEU A 102 12.90 -9.92 -2.14
C LEU A 102 11.87 -10.02 -3.28
N GLU A 103 10.86 -9.15 -3.21
CA GLU A 103 9.93 -8.86 -4.31
C GLU A 103 10.33 -7.52 -4.96
N ASP A 104 9.81 -7.24 -6.15
CA ASP A 104 10.15 -6.04 -6.94
C ASP A 104 9.75 -4.71 -6.29
N ASP A 105 8.98 -4.72 -5.20
CA ASP A 105 8.51 -3.54 -4.47
C ASP A 105 9.11 -3.38 -3.05
N ILE A 106 10.24 -4.03 -2.76
CA ILE A 106 10.92 -3.93 -1.47
C ILE A 106 12.19 -3.08 -1.57
N VAL A 107 12.15 -1.87 -1.00
CA VAL A 107 13.33 -1.00 -0.89
C VAL A 107 14.06 -1.32 0.42
N THR A 108 15.34 -1.68 0.32
CA THR A 108 16.21 -2.04 1.44
C THR A 108 17.01 -0.83 1.95
N GLY A 109 17.28 -0.80 3.26
CA GLY A 109 18.29 0.06 3.87
C GLY A 109 19.70 -0.49 3.64
N ARG A 110 20.73 0.31 3.91
CA ARG A 110 22.14 -0.06 3.60
C ARG A 110 22.63 -1.29 4.35
N SER A 111 22.22 -1.45 5.61
CA SER A 111 22.67 -2.54 6.48
C SER A 111 21.86 -3.84 6.34
N PHE A 112 20.86 -3.88 5.46
CA PHE A 112 19.94 -5.02 5.35
C PHE A 112 20.66 -6.34 5.03
N LEU A 113 21.52 -6.38 4.01
CA LEU A 113 22.24 -7.62 3.65
C LEU A 113 23.21 -8.07 4.75
N ALA A 114 23.89 -7.13 5.42
CA ALA A 114 24.76 -7.44 6.54
C ALA A 114 23.97 -8.08 7.70
N PHE A 115 22.84 -7.48 8.08
CA PHE A 115 21.94 -8.01 9.09
C PHE A 115 21.42 -9.42 8.74
N MET A 116 20.89 -9.59 7.52
CA MET A 116 20.32 -10.87 7.09
C MET A 116 21.38 -11.98 7.11
N ASN A 117 22.59 -11.69 6.62
CA ASN A 117 23.69 -12.65 6.63
C ASN A 117 24.19 -12.96 8.04
N GLN A 118 24.25 -11.97 8.93
CA GLN A 118 24.61 -12.18 10.34
C GLN A 118 23.58 -13.08 11.02
N ALA A 119 22.29 -12.80 10.89
CA ALA A 119 21.21 -13.60 11.46
C ALA A 119 21.19 -15.04 10.92
N LEU A 120 21.29 -15.20 9.60
CA LEU A 120 21.32 -16.52 8.95
C LEU A 120 22.53 -17.37 9.40
N ARG A 121 23.66 -16.72 9.72
CA ARG A 121 24.86 -17.38 10.25
C ARG A 121 24.74 -17.70 11.74
N VAL A 122 24.36 -16.71 12.55
CA VAL A 122 24.31 -16.85 14.02
C VAL A 122 23.33 -17.94 14.43
N TYR A 123 22.21 -18.09 13.72
CA TYR A 123 21.16 -19.05 14.03
C TYR A 123 21.08 -20.24 13.06
N GLU A 124 22.17 -20.53 12.35
CA GLU A 124 22.18 -21.54 11.30
C GLU A 124 21.74 -22.93 11.75
N HIS A 125 22.02 -23.31 13.00
CA HIS A 125 21.73 -24.65 13.53
C HIS A 125 20.52 -24.71 14.47
N ASP A 126 19.83 -23.59 14.68
CA ASP A 126 18.70 -23.52 15.60
C ASP A 126 17.40 -23.96 14.91
N ALA A 127 16.99 -25.21 15.15
CA ALA A 127 15.81 -25.80 14.53
C ALA A 127 14.51 -25.03 14.84
N ALA A 128 14.43 -24.37 16.01
CA ALA A 128 13.26 -23.58 16.40
C ALA A 128 13.12 -22.28 15.59
N LEU A 129 14.20 -21.75 15.02
CA LEU A 129 14.17 -20.52 14.22
C LEU A 129 14.04 -20.85 12.73
N MET A 130 12.92 -20.44 12.14
CA MET A 130 12.56 -20.84 10.78
C MET A 130 12.64 -19.69 9.77
N SER A 131 12.56 -18.44 10.22
CA SER A 131 12.62 -17.26 9.34
C SER A 131 13.39 -16.11 9.99
N VAL A 132 14.05 -15.32 9.15
CA VAL A 132 14.63 -14.01 9.47
C VAL A 132 13.86 -12.97 8.68
N THR A 133 13.49 -11.87 9.32
CA THR A 133 12.68 -10.81 8.71
C THR A 133 13.47 -9.51 8.67
N GLY A 134 13.32 -8.71 7.62
CA GLY A 134 13.89 -7.36 7.50
C GLY A 134 12.90 -6.25 7.82
N TYR A 135 11.60 -6.51 7.69
CA TYR A 135 10.55 -5.56 8.04
C TYR A 135 10.24 -5.55 9.54
N MET A 136 9.97 -4.35 10.07
CA MET A 136 9.43 -4.15 11.41
C MET A 136 8.25 -3.19 11.42
N TYR A 137 7.23 -3.49 12.21
CA TYR A 137 6.05 -2.64 12.39
C TYR A 137 6.40 -1.34 13.14
N PRO A 138 5.74 -0.20 12.83
CA PRO A 138 5.95 1.07 13.52
C PRO A 138 5.28 1.08 14.91
N VAL A 139 5.74 0.22 15.82
CA VAL A 139 5.27 0.14 17.21
C VAL A 139 5.82 1.29 18.06
N ALA A 140 5.14 1.61 19.15
CA ALA A 140 5.46 2.77 19.98
C ALA A 140 6.77 2.62 20.75
N GLU A 141 7.09 1.42 21.22
CA GLU A 141 8.30 1.13 21.99
C GLU A 141 9.19 0.12 21.26
N SER A 142 10.46 0.48 21.12
CA SER A 142 11.49 -0.42 20.61
C SER A 142 11.81 -1.53 21.63
N PRO A 143 12.23 -2.72 21.14
CA PRO A 143 12.79 -3.75 22.02
C PRO A 143 14.09 -3.27 22.67
N ALA A 144 14.49 -3.91 23.77
CA ALA A 144 15.74 -3.61 24.46
C ALA A 144 16.96 -4.06 23.64
N ASP A 145 16.85 -5.24 23.02
CA ASP A 145 17.82 -5.77 22.06
C ASP A 145 17.45 -5.36 20.64
N ASP A 146 18.44 -5.30 19.74
CA ASP A 146 18.24 -4.98 18.32
C ASP A 146 17.43 -6.05 17.55
N VAL A 147 17.23 -7.23 18.14
CA VAL A 147 16.46 -8.33 17.56
C VAL A 147 15.60 -9.02 18.62
N PHE A 148 14.50 -9.64 18.18
CA PHE A 148 13.62 -10.43 19.03
C PHE A 148 12.89 -11.52 18.23
N PHE A 149 12.20 -12.43 18.93
CA PHE A 149 11.53 -13.57 18.28
C PHE A 149 10.02 -13.57 18.46
N LEU A 150 9.30 -13.89 17.39
CA LEU A 150 7.85 -14.08 17.42
C LEU A 150 7.47 -15.48 16.95
N ARG A 151 6.57 -16.16 17.68
CA ARG A 151 6.09 -17.50 17.29
C ARG A 151 5.18 -17.38 16.08
N GLY A 152 5.49 -18.17 15.05
CA GLY A 152 4.86 -18.07 13.73
C GLY A 152 5.13 -16.73 13.05
N GLY A 153 5.89 -15.80 13.63
CA GLY A 153 6.07 -14.48 13.07
C GLY A 153 6.87 -14.53 11.78
N ILE A 154 6.26 -14.06 10.70
CA ILE A 154 6.93 -13.78 9.44
C ILE A 154 6.49 -12.40 8.95
N SER A 155 7.36 -11.73 8.19
CA SER A 155 6.93 -10.80 7.15
C SER A 155 7.41 -11.34 5.81
N CYS A 156 6.61 -11.17 4.77
CA CYS A 156 7.05 -11.46 3.41
C CYS A 156 7.88 -10.31 2.80
N TRP A 157 8.08 -9.20 3.51
CA TRP A 157 8.88 -8.07 3.04
C TRP A 157 10.33 -8.21 3.47
N GLY A 158 11.18 -8.62 2.53
CA GLY A 158 12.62 -8.82 2.77
C GLY A 158 12.88 -9.83 3.86
N TRP A 159 12.91 -11.12 3.52
CA TRP A 159 13.03 -12.19 4.51
C TRP A 159 14.08 -13.21 4.09
N GLY A 160 14.42 -14.13 4.98
CA GLY A 160 15.40 -15.17 4.73
C GLY A 160 15.09 -16.42 5.50
N THR A 161 15.54 -17.55 4.99
CA THR A 161 15.32 -18.86 5.61
C THR A 161 16.44 -19.83 5.26
N TRP A 162 16.39 -21.01 5.87
CA TRP A 162 17.31 -22.12 5.67
C TRP A 162 16.58 -23.29 5.03
N ALA A 163 17.30 -24.14 4.30
CA ALA A 163 16.75 -25.37 3.72
C ALA A 163 16.13 -26.26 4.79
N ARG A 164 16.78 -26.34 5.98
CA ARG A 164 16.26 -27.09 7.14
C ARG A 164 14.90 -26.60 7.64
N ALA A 165 14.55 -25.33 7.40
CA ALA A 165 13.25 -24.77 7.77
C ALA A 165 12.28 -24.86 6.59
N TRP A 166 12.72 -24.45 5.39
CA TRP A 166 11.89 -24.43 4.18
C TRP A 166 11.36 -25.81 3.78
N LYS A 167 12.06 -26.91 4.11
CA LYS A 167 11.55 -28.28 3.91
C LYS A 167 10.21 -28.56 4.59
N HIS A 168 9.81 -27.73 5.57
CA HIS A 168 8.53 -27.84 6.28
C HIS A 168 7.42 -27.01 5.62
N PHE A 169 7.68 -26.29 4.53
CA PHE A 169 6.66 -25.56 3.78
C PHE A 169 5.62 -26.54 3.22
N GLN A 170 4.36 -26.35 3.62
CA GLN A 170 3.23 -27.12 3.13
C GLN A 170 2.45 -26.28 2.09
N PRO A 171 2.49 -26.63 0.79
CA PRO A 171 1.78 -25.87 -0.24
C PRO A 171 0.26 -26.07 -0.22
N ASP A 172 -0.25 -27.18 0.35
CA ASP A 172 -1.69 -27.48 0.41
C ASP A 172 -2.40 -26.68 1.50
N ALA A 173 -3.16 -25.66 1.08
CA ALA A 173 -3.94 -24.82 1.97
C ALA A 173 -5.06 -25.56 2.71
N ARG A 174 -5.63 -26.65 2.15
CA ARG A 174 -6.67 -27.44 2.81
C ARG A 174 -6.07 -28.19 3.99
N ALA A 175 -4.95 -28.88 3.76
CA ALA A 175 -4.23 -29.59 4.81
C ALA A 175 -3.81 -28.65 5.95
N LEU A 176 -3.29 -27.47 5.60
CA LEU A 176 -2.96 -26.43 6.58
C LEU A 176 -4.18 -25.99 7.40
N MET A 177 -5.31 -25.73 6.75
CA MET A 177 -6.53 -25.31 7.44
C MET A 177 -7.06 -26.37 8.40
N ASP A 178 -7.09 -27.63 7.97
CA ASP A 178 -7.60 -28.73 8.79
C ASP A 178 -6.74 -28.90 10.05
N GLU A 179 -5.41 -28.77 9.94
CA GLU A 179 -4.50 -28.81 11.09
C GLU A 179 -4.66 -27.58 11.99
N VAL A 180 -4.75 -26.37 11.40
CA VAL A 180 -4.96 -25.13 12.17
C VAL A 180 -6.29 -25.16 12.94
N ALA A 181 -7.34 -25.77 12.38
CA ALA A 181 -8.64 -25.92 13.03
C ALA A 181 -8.58 -26.77 14.32
N THR A 182 -7.54 -27.60 14.50
CA THR A 182 -7.28 -28.30 15.78
C THR A 182 -6.71 -27.38 16.87
N THR A 183 -6.28 -26.18 16.49
CA THR A 183 -5.77 -25.14 17.39
C THR A 183 -6.79 -24.02 17.59
N THR A 184 -6.50 -23.06 18.47
CA THR A 184 -7.37 -21.89 18.62
C THR A 184 -7.17 -20.93 17.44
N ARG A 185 -8.19 -20.79 16.58
CA ARG A 185 -8.22 -19.79 15.48
C ARG A 185 -7.80 -18.40 15.95
N GLN A 186 -8.26 -17.98 17.12
CA GLN A 186 -7.89 -16.69 17.70
C GLN A 186 -6.36 -16.52 17.85
N ARG A 187 -5.63 -17.57 18.26
CA ARG A 187 -4.18 -17.51 18.42
C ARG A 187 -3.46 -17.55 17.07
N PHE A 188 -3.99 -18.34 16.13
CA PHE A 188 -3.49 -18.37 14.75
C PHE A 188 -3.62 -17.00 14.07
N ASP A 189 -4.72 -16.29 14.31
CA ASP A 189 -5.00 -14.96 13.78
C ASP A 189 -4.41 -13.83 14.65
N TRP A 190 -3.41 -14.12 15.50
CA TRP A 190 -2.74 -13.15 16.37
C TRP A 190 -3.73 -12.32 17.20
N ASN A 191 -4.63 -13.02 17.90
CA ASN A 191 -5.69 -12.44 18.71
C ASN A 191 -6.66 -11.53 17.93
N GLY A 192 -6.81 -11.82 16.63
CA GLY A 192 -7.67 -11.11 15.68
C GLY A 192 -6.99 -9.92 15.00
N ALA A 193 -5.67 -9.77 15.14
CA ALA A 193 -4.91 -8.70 14.49
C ALA A 193 -4.66 -8.96 13.00
N PHE A 194 -4.59 -10.23 12.60
CA PHE A 194 -4.36 -10.60 11.20
C PHE A 194 -5.35 -11.69 10.77
N PRO A 195 -6.03 -11.56 9.62
CA PRO A 195 -7.05 -12.51 9.18
C PRO A 195 -6.42 -13.71 8.45
N TYR A 196 -5.42 -14.37 9.05
CA TYR A 196 -4.66 -15.43 8.37
C TYR A 196 -5.53 -16.65 8.03
N PHE A 197 -6.45 -17.04 8.90
CA PHE A 197 -7.37 -18.15 8.63
C PHE A 197 -8.29 -17.81 7.45
N ASP A 198 -8.83 -16.59 7.41
CA ASP A 198 -9.67 -16.12 6.31
C ASP A 198 -8.87 -16.01 4.99
N MET A 199 -7.57 -15.73 5.06
CA MET A 199 -6.70 -15.76 3.88
C MET A 199 -6.56 -17.17 3.32
N LEU A 200 -6.42 -18.20 4.17
CA LEU A 200 -6.42 -19.61 3.72
C LEU A 200 -7.78 -20.01 3.12
N GLU A 201 -8.90 -19.61 3.75
CA GLU A 201 -10.24 -19.82 3.19
C GLU A 201 -10.41 -19.13 1.84
N GLY A 202 -9.90 -17.90 1.72
CA GLY A 202 -9.89 -17.13 0.49
C GLY A 202 -9.11 -17.83 -0.62
N TYR A 203 -7.97 -18.44 -0.31
CA TYR A 203 -7.17 -19.18 -1.28
C TYR A 203 -7.94 -20.37 -1.84
N LEU A 204 -8.54 -21.19 -0.97
CA LEU A 204 -9.33 -22.36 -1.40
C LEU A 204 -10.57 -22.00 -2.20
N ALA A 205 -11.11 -20.81 -1.98
CA ALA A 205 -12.22 -20.27 -2.76
C ALA A 205 -11.79 -19.52 -4.04
N GLY A 206 -10.49 -19.51 -4.39
CA GLY A 206 -9.96 -18.82 -5.56
C GLY A 206 -9.98 -17.28 -5.46
N ARG A 207 -10.11 -16.74 -4.24
CA ARG A 207 -10.17 -15.29 -3.97
C ARG A 207 -8.82 -14.63 -3.74
N ASN A 208 -7.76 -15.41 -3.47
CA ASN A 208 -6.38 -14.93 -3.40
C ASN A 208 -5.38 -16.05 -3.77
N ASP A 209 -4.13 -15.69 -4.01
CA ASP A 209 -3.02 -16.61 -4.35
C ASP A 209 -1.84 -16.44 -3.38
N SER A 210 -2.11 -16.18 -2.10
CA SER A 210 -1.05 -15.84 -1.15
C SER A 210 -0.17 -17.06 -0.81
N TRP A 211 1.11 -17.02 -1.19
CA TRP A 211 2.11 -17.98 -0.71
C TRP A 211 2.52 -17.70 0.75
N GLY A 212 2.56 -16.42 1.14
CA GLY A 212 3.02 -15.99 2.46
C GLY A 212 2.20 -16.57 3.61
N VAL A 213 0.86 -16.59 3.49
CA VAL A 213 -0.01 -17.20 4.52
C VAL A 213 0.23 -18.70 4.70
N ARG A 214 0.59 -19.40 3.61
CA ARG A 214 0.92 -20.85 3.67
C ARG A 214 2.26 -21.08 4.37
N TRP A 215 3.23 -20.20 4.14
CA TRP A 215 4.49 -20.25 4.87
C TRP A 215 4.32 -19.93 6.36
N TYR A 216 3.54 -18.89 6.66
CA TYR A 216 3.13 -18.55 8.02
C TYR A 216 2.50 -19.76 8.73
N ALA A 217 1.50 -20.39 8.10
CA ALA A 217 0.78 -21.51 8.68
C ALA A 217 1.72 -22.70 8.94
N SER A 218 2.58 -23.00 7.97
CA SER A 218 3.59 -24.06 8.10
C SER A 218 4.50 -23.81 9.32
N MET A 219 5.02 -22.60 9.49
CA MET A 219 5.84 -22.24 10.65
C MET A 219 5.08 -22.28 11.97
N TYR A 220 3.85 -21.77 11.98
CA TYR A 220 3.00 -21.75 13.17
C TYR A 220 2.73 -23.16 13.70
N LEU A 221 2.38 -24.10 12.80
CA LEU A 221 2.10 -25.49 13.14
C LEU A 221 3.35 -26.22 13.67
N GLN A 222 4.53 -25.88 13.14
CA GLN A 222 5.82 -26.36 13.67
C GLN A 222 6.24 -25.67 14.98
N LYS A 223 5.42 -24.77 15.53
CA LYS A 223 5.75 -23.95 16.72
C LYS A 223 7.02 -23.11 16.54
N GLY A 224 7.40 -22.85 15.29
CA GLY A 224 8.63 -22.15 14.92
C GLY A 224 8.60 -20.67 15.29
N LEU A 225 9.79 -20.09 15.38
CA LEU A 225 10.02 -18.67 15.61
C LEU A 225 10.49 -17.99 14.33
N GLY A 226 10.14 -16.72 14.18
CA GLY A 226 10.82 -15.81 13.26
C GLY A 226 11.58 -14.74 14.04
N LEU A 227 12.75 -14.37 13.54
CA LEU A 227 13.56 -13.26 14.03
C LEU A 227 13.07 -11.97 13.38
N PHE A 228 12.82 -10.96 14.20
CA PHE A 228 12.47 -9.60 13.78
C PHE A 228 13.55 -8.61 14.23
N PRO A 229 13.85 -7.58 13.41
CA PRO A 229 14.70 -6.50 13.82
C PRO A 229 13.90 -5.51 14.67
N GLY A 230 14.57 -4.79 15.58
CA GLY A 230 13.94 -3.76 16.40
C GLY A 230 13.51 -2.52 15.60
N LYS A 231 14.06 -2.34 14.40
CA LYS A 231 13.73 -1.27 13.44
C LYS A 231 13.66 -1.83 12.03
N SER A 232 12.81 -1.25 11.18
CA SER A 232 12.61 -1.80 9.84
C SER A 232 13.84 -1.51 8.96
N LEU A 233 14.42 -2.57 8.39
CA LEU A 233 15.53 -2.46 7.43
C LEU A 233 15.02 -2.43 5.99
N VAL A 234 13.71 -2.54 5.78
CA VAL A 234 13.08 -2.48 4.47
C VAL A 234 11.79 -1.66 4.53
N ARG A 235 11.34 -1.19 3.37
CA ARG A 235 10.02 -0.59 3.17
C ARG A 235 9.39 -1.15 1.90
N ASN A 236 8.10 -1.48 1.97
CA ASN A 236 7.33 -1.87 0.80
C ASN A 236 6.77 -0.62 0.11
N ILE A 237 7.10 -0.44 -1.17
CA ILE A 237 6.68 0.69 -2.01
C ILE A 237 5.53 0.32 -2.98
N GLY A 238 5.00 -0.89 -2.91
CA GLY A 238 3.98 -1.45 -3.80
C GLY A 238 2.53 -1.21 -3.36
N PHE A 239 2.31 -0.33 -2.38
CA PHE A 239 0.97 0.11 -1.94
C PHE A 239 0.38 1.22 -2.81
N ASP A 240 0.80 1.30 -4.07
CA ASP A 240 0.28 2.24 -5.07
C ASP A 240 -0.88 1.65 -5.90
N GLY A 241 -1.35 0.45 -5.54
CA GLY A 241 -2.42 -0.27 -6.22
C GLY A 241 -1.96 -1.15 -7.39
N THR A 242 -0.66 -1.23 -7.67
CA THR A 242 -0.12 -2.06 -8.77
C THR A 242 0.24 -3.50 -8.35
N GLY A 243 0.26 -3.80 -7.05
CA GLY A 243 0.63 -5.12 -6.51
C GLY A 243 -0.49 -6.17 -6.55
N VAL A 244 -0.14 -7.46 -6.72
CA VAL A 244 -1.10 -8.59 -6.84
C VAL A 244 -1.89 -8.86 -5.56
N HIS A 245 -1.33 -8.51 -4.39
CA HIS A 245 -1.97 -8.68 -3.07
C HIS A 245 -1.99 -7.42 -2.22
N CYS A 246 -1.64 -6.27 -2.80
CA CYS A 246 -1.63 -4.98 -2.11
C CYS A 246 -2.82 -4.15 -2.60
N GLY A 247 -3.90 -4.11 -1.81
CA GLY A 247 -4.79 -2.96 -1.84
C GLY A 247 -4.06 -1.73 -1.29
N ILE A 248 -4.50 -0.52 -1.67
CA ILE A 248 -3.98 0.73 -1.09
C ILE A 248 -4.25 0.67 0.42
N ALA A 249 -3.19 0.49 1.19
CA ALA A 249 -3.29 0.31 2.63
C ALA A 249 -3.16 1.67 3.33
N ASP A 250 -4.14 2.01 4.14
CA ASP A 250 -4.09 3.11 5.09
C ASP A 250 -2.91 2.91 6.06
N GLY A 251 -1.89 3.77 5.96
CA GLY A 251 -1.07 4.33 7.06
C GLY A 251 -0.33 3.44 8.09
N TYR A 252 -0.66 2.17 8.29
CA TYR A 252 -0.15 1.34 9.40
C TYR A 252 1.07 0.48 9.03
N ARG A 253 1.56 0.61 7.79
CA ARG A 253 2.60 -0.24 7.18
C ARG A 253 3.80 0.53 6.64
N ASP A 254 3.79 1.87 6.71
CA ASP A 254 4.90 2.73 6.29
C ASP A 254 5.90 2.90 7.45
N ALA A 255 6.69 1.86 7.69
CA ALA A 255 7.81 1.95 8.62
C ALA A 255 9.00 2.62 7.93
N PRO A 256 9.63 3.66 8.55
CA PRO A 256 10.82 4.28 7.99
C PRO A 256 11.97 3.27 7.94
N ILE A 257 12.76 3.34 6.87
CA ILE A 257 13.97 2.52 6.72
C ILE A 257 15.02 3.02 7.72
N PHE A 258 15.57 2.10 8.50
CA PHE A 258 16.72 2.33 9.36
C PHE A 258 18.00 1.91 8.62
N ASP A 259 18.87 2.89 8.34
CA ASP A 259 20.16 2.65 7.65
C ASP A 259 21.33 2.35 8.60
N GLY A 260 21.09 2.37 9.92
CA GLY A 260 22.12 2.03 10.90
C GLY A 260 22.36 0.53 11.02
N VAL A 261 23.43 0.15 11.72
CA VAL A 261 23.73 -1.26 12.02
C VAL A 261 22.85 -1.73 13.18
N LEU A 262 22.25 -2.91 13.04
CA LEU A 262 21.58 -3.65 14.11
C LEU A 262 22.43 -4.86 14.44
N ASP A 263 22.75 -5.05 15.72
CA ASP A 263 23.47 -6.25 16.14
C ASP A 263 22.53 -7.46 16.19
N VAL A 264 23.09 -8.64 15.92
CA VAL A 264 22.39 -9.91 16.03
C VAL A 264 23.12 -10.79 17.04
N PRO A 265 22.98 -10.49 18.35
CA PRO A 265 23.58 -11.29 19.40
C PRO A 265 22.90 -12.66 19.49
N ARG A 266 23.58 -13.62 20.13
CA ARG A 266 23.00 -14.94 20.43
C ARG A 266 22.06 -14.82 21.63
N LEU A 267 20.78 -14.55 21.36
CA LEU A 267 19.71 -14.49 22.37
C LEU A 267 19.02 -15.84 22.61
N PRO A 268 18.41 -16.07 23.79
CA PRO A 268 17.50 -17.18 24.03
C PRO A 268 16.32 -17.17 23.06
N LEU A 269 15.99 -18.32 22.48
CA LEU A 269 14.91 -18.49 21.51
C LEU A 269 13.54 -18.54 22.19
N VAL A 270 13.10 -17.41 22.70
CA VAL A 270 11.84 -17.25 23.45
C VAL A 270 10.96 -16.20 22.76
N HIS A 271 9.66 -16.46 22.74
CA HIS A 271 8.68 -15.52 22.21
C HIS A 271 8.67 -14.22 23.01
N HIS A 272 8.73 -13.08 22.31
CA HIS A 272 8.75 -11.76 22.94
C HIS A 272 7.33 -11.18 23.10
N GLU A 273 6.66 -11.53 24.20
CA GLU A 273 5.26 -11.15 24.51
C GLU A 273 4.99 -9.63 24.37
N LYS A 274 5.84 -8.77 24.94
CA LYS A 274 5.63 -7.32 24.89
C LYS A 274 5.61 -6.75 23.46
N MET A 275 6.49 -7.24 22.57
CA MET A 275 6.51 -6.80 21.17
C MET A 275 5.32 -7.37 20.40
N PHE A 276 4.97 -8.64 20.68
CA PHE A 276 3.77 -9.26 20.13
C PHE A 276 2.51 -8.46 20.46
N ASP A 277 2.29 -8.09 21.72
CA ASP A 277 1.13 -7.31 22.16
C ASP A 277 1.05 -5.95 21.48
N GLN A 278 2.18 -5.26 21.30
CA GLN A 278 2.22 -3.99 20.58
C GLN A 278 1.81 -4.16 19.11
N ILE A 279 2.31 -5.20 18.43
CA ILE A 279 1.98 -5.48 17.03
C ILE A 279 0.49 -5.87 16.92
N VAL A 280 -0.01 -6.71 17.82
CA VAL A 280 -1.43 -7.09 17.88
C VAL A 280 -2.30 -5.86 18.08
N LYS A 281 -1.95 -4.98 19.03
CA LYS A 281 -2.70 -3.75 19.32
C LYS A 281 -2.73 -2.81 18.11
N LEU A 282 -1.59 -2.66 17.43
CA LEU A 282 -1.47 -1.82 16.23
C LEU A 282 -2.36 -2.31 15.09
N ASN A 283 -2.47 -3.63 14.91
CA ASN A 283 -3.17 -4.23 13.77
C ASN A 283 -4.60 -4.70 14.09
N ARG A 284 -5.10 -4.47 15.31
CA ARG A 284 -6.45 -4.92 15.69
C ARG A 284 -7.52 -4.07 14.99
N PRO A 285 -8.47 -4.68 14.26
CA PRO A 285 -9.60 -3.95 13.69
C PRO A 285 -10.48 -3.38 14.82
N ALA A 286 -11.02 -2.18 14.61
CA ALA A 286 -11.91 -1.53 15.58
C ALA A 286 -13.11 -2.44 15.92
N PRO A 287 -13.52 -2.56 17.21
CA PRO A 287 -14.54 -3.52 17.60
C PRO A 287 -15.90 -3.21 16.98
N ALA A 288 -16.51 -4.23 16.35
CA ALA A 288 -17.89 -4.17 15.89
C ALA A 288 -18.87 -4.07 17.08
N ARG A 289 -19.82 -3.13 17.02
CA ARG A 289 -20.88 -2.96 18.04
C ARG A 289 -21.70 -4.26 18.16
N ARG A 290 -21.76 -4.85 19.36
CA ARG A 290 -22.53 -6.09 19.65
C ARG A 290 -24.05 -5.85 19.62
N PHE A 291 -24.80 -6.72 18.95
CA PHE A 291 -26.28 -6.72 18.94
C PHE A 291 -26.85 -7.89 19.78
N THR A 292 -27.93 -7.66 20.52
CA THR A 292 -28.59 -8.60 21.45
C THR A 292 -29.71 -9.46 20.82
N ILE A 293 -30.10 -10.53 21.51
CA ILE A 293 -31.01 -11.64 21.12
C ILE A 293 -32.41 -11.18 20.65
N ALA A 294 -32.86 -9.97 21.00
CA ALA A 294 -34.09 -9.39 20.45
C ALA A 294 -34.08 -9.31 18.90
N ASN A 295 -32.90 -9.17 18.31
CA ASN A 295 -32.71 -9.05 16.86
C ASN A 295 -32.84 -10.36 16.09
N LEU A 296 -32.84 -11.53 16.76
CA LEU A 296 -32.98 -12.83 16.08
C LEU A 296 -34.42 -13.10 15.60
N LYS A 297 -35.44 -12.68 16.38
CA LYS A 297 -36.86 -12.89 16.01
C LYS A 297 -37.32 -11.97 14.88
N GLN A 298 -36.69 -10.80 14.74
CA GLN A 298 -36.95 -9.86 13.66
C GLN A 298 -36.34 -10.33 12.33
N LYS A 299 -35.19 -11.03 12.36
CA LYS A 299 -34.51 -11.61 11.19
C LYS A 299 -35.22 -12.79 10.54
N LEU A 300 -35.97 -13.59 11.30
CA LEU A 300 -36.73 -14.72 10.74
C LEU A 300 -37.91 -14.27 9.86
N ARG A 301 -38.47 -13.08 10.12
CA ARG A 301 -39.51 -12.47 9.26
C ARG A 301 -38.96 -11.83 7.98
N SER A 302 -37.66 -11.48 7.94
CA SER A 302 -37.04 -10.84 6.77
C SER A 302 -36.47 -11.81 5.74
N TRP A 303 -36.46 -13.13 6.01
CA TRP A 303 -35.94 -14.16 5.10
C TRP A 303 -36.87 -14.49 3.92
N LEU A 304 -38.14 -14.08 3.99
CA LEU A 304 -39.16 -14.32 2.96
C LEU A 304 -39.38 -13.11 2.03
N ALA A 305 -38.58 -12.06 2.14
CA ALA A 305 -38.64 -10.87 1.27
C ALA A 305 -37.35 -10.77 0.43
N PRO A 306 -37.43 -10.40 -0.86
CA PRO A 306 -36.25 -10.29 -1.72
C PRO A 306 -35.27 -9.23 -1.16
N PRO A 307 -33.95 -9.41 -1.34
CA PRO A 307 -32.95 -8.65 -0.61
C PRO A 307 -32.85 -7.19 -1.12
N PRO A 308 -32.65 -6.20 -0.23
CA PRO A 308 -32.33 -4.83 -0.63
C PRO A 308 -30.81 -4.65 -0.90
N PRO A 309 -30.39 -3.60 -1.63
CA PRO A 309 -29.01 -3.40 -2.09
C PRO A 309 -28.03 -3.00 -0.97
N ASN A 310 -26.77 -3.44 -1.12
CA ASN A 310 -25.59 -3.22 -0.26
C ASN A 310 -25.46 -1.82 0.38
N ALA A 311 -25.24 -1.77 1.70
CA ALA A 311 -24.89 -0.53 2.41
C ALA A 311 -23.37 -0.27 2.38
N LEU A 312 -22.97 0.71 1.55
CA LEU A 312 -21.62 1.32 1.50
C LEU A 312 -21.25 2.03 2.83
N PRO A 313 -19.96 2.31 3.10
CA PRO A 313 -19.57 3.22 4.18
C PRO A 313 -20.36 4.53 4.10
N SER A 314 -20.85 5.03 5.24
CA SER A 314 -21.63 6.26 5.30
C SER A 314 -20.70 7.47 5.15
N TYR A 315 -20.48 7.91 3.92
CA TYR A 315 -19.87 9.22 3.66
C TYR A 315 -20.86 10.31 4.06
N ASN A 316 -20.40 11.31 4.83
CA ASN A 316 -21.20 12.49 5.17
C ASN A 316 -21.31 13.44 3.96
N CYS A 317 -22.04 13.03 2.93
CA CYS A 317 -22.25 13.76 1.68
C CYS A 317 -23.56 13.33 1.00
N GLU A 318 -24.09 14.18 0.13
CA GLU A 318 -25.16 13.83 -0.80
C GLU A 318 -24.60 13.12 -2.03
N ARG A 319 -25.31 12.08 -2.48
CA ARG A 319 -24.91 11.23 -3.59
C ARG A 319 -26.08 11.02 -4.54
N GLY A 320 -25.86 11.31 -5.82
CA GLY A 320 -26.78 11.00 -6.89
C GLY A 320 -26.86 9.48 -7.14
N PRO A 321 -27.92 9.01 -7.80
CA PRO A 321 -28.06 7.61 -8.19
C PRO A 321 -26.84 7.09 -8.97
N GLY A 322 -26.33 5.92 -8.58
CA GLY A 322 -25.19 5.30 -9.26
C GLY A 322 -23.83 5.96 -9.00
N ALA A 323 -23.74 6.99 -8.16
CA ALA A 323 -22.46 7.53 -7.73
C ALA A 323 -21.64 6.47 -6.97
N VAL A 324 -20.37 6.29 -7.35
CA VAL A 324 -19.47 5.30 -6.78
C VAL A 324 -18.32 5.99 -6.07
N PHE A 325 -18.13 5.64 -4.80
CA PHE A 325 -16.96 6.02 -4.03
C PHE A 325 -16.08 4.77 -3.93
N HIS A 326 -14.90 4.83 -4.52
CA HIS A 326 -13.94 3.73 -4.54
C HIS A 326 -13.27 3.60 -3.16
N SER A 327 -12.51 2.53 -2.95
CA SER A 327 -11.88 2.23 -1.66
C SER A 327 -10.90 3.32 -1.18
N THR A 328 -10.40 4.14 -2.09
CA THR A 328 -9.49 5.26 -1.84
C THR A 328 -10.19 6.58 -1.55
N ALA A 329 -11.51 6.64 -1.73
CA ALA A 329 -12.27 7.87 -1.52
C ALA A 329 -12.32 8.22 -0.03
N VAL A 330 -11.92 9.45 0.29
CA VAL A 330 -12.01 9.98 1.66
C VAL A 330 -12.85 11.25 1.66
N VAL A 331 -13.83 11.32 2.56
CA VAL A 331 -14.70 12.49 2.72
C VAL A 331 -14.49 13.10 4.10
N HIS A 332 -13.82 14.25 4.13
CA HIS A 332 -13.68 15.09 5.31
C HIS A 332 -14.75 16.18 5.30
N ASN A 333 -15.91 15.87 5.86
CA ASN A 333 -17.01 16.82 6.04
C ASN A 333 -17.51 16.77 7.49
N ALA A 334 -17.19 17.81 8.27
CA ALA A 334 -17.67 17.99 9.63
C ALA A 334 -19.01 18.74 9.71
N GLY A 335 -19.52 19.25 8.58
CA GLY A 335 -20.80 19.99 8.50
C GLY A 335 -21.96 19.13 8.01
N ALA A 336 -23.00 19.78 7.48
CA ALA A 336 -24.14 19.10 6.87
C ALA A 336 -23.73 18.29 5.63
N ALA A 337 -24.38 17.15 5.39
CA ALA A 337 -24.14 16.31 4.21
C ALA A 337 -24.28 17.10 2.89
N SER A 338 -25.19 18.07 2.84
CA SER A 338 -25.43 18.94 1.68
C SER A 338 -24.25 19.83 1.27
N LYS A 339 -23.21 19.93 2.11
CA LYS A 339 -21.97 20.65 1.74
C LYS A 339 -21.16 19.94 0.67
N ILE A 340 -21.33 18.63 0.51
CA ILE A 340 -20.69 17.86 -0.55
C ILE A 340 -21.78 17.14 -1.33
N HIS A 341 -21.88 17.46 -2.61
CA HIS A 341 -22.80 16.82 -3.54
C HIS A 341 -22.00 16.15 -4.66
N VAL A 342 -22.22 14.85 -4.84
CA VAL A 342 -21.66 14.08 -5.96
C VAL A 342 -22.78 13.58 -6.85
N GLY A 343 -22.77 13.99 -8.11
CA GLY A 343 -23.78 13.69 -9.11
C GLY A 343 -23.88 12.21 -9.46
N SER A 344 -24.92 11.89 -10.24
CA SER A 344 -25.26 10.55 -10.68
C SER A 344 -24.15 9.92 -11.52
N PHE A 345 -23.88 8.63 -11.30
CA PHE A 345 -22.85 7.87 -12.04
C PHE A 345 -21.44 8.47 -11.99
N SER A 346 -21.17 9.38 -11.05
CA SER A 346 -19.85 9.96 -10.84
C SER A 346 -19.02 9.09 -9.91
N HIS A 347 -17.73 9.02 -10.19
CA HIS A 347 -16.78 8.13 -9.54
C HIS A 347 -15.74 8.95 -8.78
N VAL A 348 -15.62 8.71 -7.47
CA VAL A 348 -14.67 9.40 -6.60
C VAL A 348 -13.68 8.38 -6.06
N SER A 349 -12.40 8.60 -6.35
CA SER A 349 -11.25 7.86 -5.77
C SER A 349 -10.32 8.77 -4.96
N GLY A 350 -10.58 10.08 -4.96
CA GLY A 350 -9.75 11.09 -4.27
C GLY A 350 -10.32 11.55 -2.93
N ILE A 351 -9.70 12.60 -2.39
CA ILE A 351 -10.08 13.22 -1.12
C ILE A 351 -10.98 14.43 -1.38
N LEU A 352 -12.14 14.46 -0.74
CA LEU A 352 -13.04 15.61 -0.68
C LEU A 352 -12.98 16.22 0.73
N GLN A 353 -12.45 17.44 0.86
CA GLN A 353 -12.35 18.13 2.14
C GLN A 353 -13.04 19.48 2.11
N VAL A 354 -14.00 19.66 3.00
CA VAL A 354 -14.69 20.93 3.26
C VAL A 354 -14.41 21.36 4.70
N PHE A 355 -13.99 22.61 4.89
CA PHE A 355 -13.81 23.14 6.25
C PHE A 355 -15.16 23.29 6.98
N ALA A 356 -15.19 22.97 8.27
CA ALA A 356 -16.43 22.76 9.04
C ALA A 356 -17.46 23.91 8.88
N ASP A 357 -16.99 25.16 8.86
CA ASP A 357 -17.84 26.36 8.95
C ASP A 357 -18.05 27.10 7.61
N CYS A 358 -17.47 26.63 6.50
CA CYS A 358 -17.61 27.27 5.17
C CYS A 358 -17.45 26.24 4.03
N GLY A 359 -17.50 26.64 2.76
CA GLY A 359 -17.24 25.71 1.65
C GLY A 359 -18.45 24.91 1.17
N THR A 360 -18.61 24.77 -0.15
CA THR A 360 -19.33 23.65 -0.75
C THR A 360 -18.52 22.97 -1.86
N ILE A 361 -18.63 21.65 -1.99
CA ILE A 361 -18.11 20.89 -3.14
C ILE A 361 -19.28 20.33 -3.92
N ARG A 362 -19.33 20.63 -5.22
CA ARG A 362 -20.30 20.05 -6.15
C ARG A 362 -19.56 19.37 -7.27
N ILE A 363 -19.87 18.10 -7.51
CA ILE A 363 -19.39 17.31 -8.65
C ILE A 363 -20.63 16.91 -9.45
N GLY A 364 -20.66 17.26 -10.74
CA GLY A 364 -21.75 16.92 -11.65
C GLY A 364 -21.83 15.42 -11.97
N ASP A 365 -22.70 15.08 -12.91
CA ASP A 365 -22.99 13.69 -13.31
C ASP A 365 -21.90 13.15 -14.26
N TYR A 366 -21.67 11.83 -14.23
CA TYR A 366 -20.71 11.12 -15.09
C TYR A 366 -19.27 11.66 -15.01
N SER A 367 -18.89 12.23 -13.88
CA SER A 367 -17.57 12.81 -13.63
C SER A 367 -16.67 11.88 -12.83
N PHE A 368 -15.36 12.00 -13.01
CA PHE A 368 -14.36 11.16 -12.35
C PHE A 368 -13.31 11.99 -11.62
N LEU A 369 -13.03 11.64 -10.37
CA LEU A 369 -11.89 12.13 -9.59
C LEU A 369 -10.95 10.97 -9.30
N GLY A 370 -9.80 10.95 -9.97
CA GLY A 370 -8.80 9.88 -9.85
C GLY A 370 -8.09 9.83 -8.50
N ASP A 371 -7.46 8.68 -8.22
CA ASP A 371 -6.70 8.41 -7.00
C ASP A 371 -5.64 9.46 -6.69
N ASN A 372 -5.37 9.65 -5.39
CA ASN A 372 -4.43 10.62 -4.84
C ASN A 372 -4.71 12.08 -5.21
N SER A 373 -5.84 12.36 -5.87
CA SER A 373 -6.30 13.72 -6.10
C SER A 373 -7.00 14.27 -4.87
N ARG A 374 -6.90 15.58 -4.64
CA ARG A 374 -7.54 16.26 -3.49
C ARG A 374 -8.30 17.49 -3.93
N ILE A 375 -9.48 17.69 -3.33
CA ILE A 375 -10.24 18.93 -3.38
C ILE A 375 -10.28 19.51 -1.97
N ILE A 376 -9.67 20.67 -1.79
CA ILE A 376 -9.66 21.42 -0.52
C ILE A 376 -10.53 22.66 -0.69
N CYS A 377 -11.63 22.72 0.06
CA CYS A 377 -12.67 23.73 -0.11
C CYS A 377 -12.93 24.54 1.18
N ALA A 378 -12.84 25.87 1.06
CA ALA A 378 -13.17 26.86 2.08
C ALA A 378 -14.17 27.94 1.59
N ALA A 379 -14.35 28.08 0.28
CA ALA A 379 -15.32 28.96 -0.39
C ALA A 379 -16.35 28.12 -1.16
N ASP A 380 -16.07 27.73 -2.40
CA ASP A 380 -16.89 26.88 -3.24
C ASP A 380 -16.04 26.24 -4.35
N VAL A 381 -16.18 24.93 -4.56
CA VAL A 381 -15.58 24.21 -5.69
C VAL A 381 -16.70 23.53 -6.46
N THR A 382 -16.89 23.92 -7.72
CA THR A 382 -17.88 23.33 -8.62
C THR A 382 -17.20 22.65 -9.79
N ILE A 383 -17.50 21.37 -9.98
CA ILE A 383 -17.10 20.54 -11.11
C ILE A 383 -18.37 20.16 -11.87
N GLY A 384 -18.41 20.43 -13.17
CA GLY A 384 -19.52 20.13 -14.05
C GLY A 384 -19.70 18.65 -14.37
N ASP A 385 -20.50 18.39 -15.40
CA ASP A 385 -20.81 17.04 -15.88
C ASP A 385 -19.73 16.51 -16.82
N ARG A 386 -19.54 15.19 -16.84
CA ARG A 386 -18.60 14.48 -17.75
C ARG A 386 -17.16 14.98 -17.63
N VAL A 387 -16.78 15.52 -16.47
CA VAL A 387 -15.42 16.00 -16.21
C VAL A 387 -14.54 14.83 -15.82
N GLN A 388 -13.39 14.71 -16.46
CA GLN A 388 -12.40 13.67 -16.18
C GLN A 388 -11.20 14.29 -15.48
N ILE A 389 -10.97 13.95 -14.22
CA ILE A 389 -9.79 14.39 -13.46
C ILE A 389 -8.93 13.17 -13.20
N ALA A 390 -7.76 13.13 -13.81
CA ALA A 390 -6.80 12.05 -13.65
C ALA A 390 -6.15 12.07 -12.25
N HIS A 391 -5.25 11.12 -12.03
CA HIS A 391 -4.61 10.90 -10.72
C HIS A 391 -3.68 12.04 -10.28
N ASN A 392 -3.45 12.12 -8.97
CA ASN A 392 -2.47 13.01 -8.34
C ASN A 392 -2.71 14.52 -8.56
N CYS A 393 -3.96 14.95 -8.76
CA CYS A 393 -4.29 16.37 -8.96
C CYS A 393 -4.62 17.09 -7.64
N SER A 394 -4.34 18.38 -7.55
CA SER A 394 -4.71 19.20 -6.39
C SER A 394 -5.57 20.37 -6.82
N ILE A 395 -6.80 20.44 -6.32
CA ILE A 395 -7.74 21.54 -6.57
C ILE A 395 -7.99 22.23 -5.23
N MET A 396 -7.74 23.54 -5.17
CA MET A 396 -7.91 24.32 -3.94
C MET A 396 -8.49 25.69 -4.23
N ASP A 397 -9.53 26.08 -3.49
CA ASP A 397 -10.15 27.40 -3.56
C ASP A 397 -9.60 28.38 -2.49
N THR A 398 -8.52 28.00 -1.82
CA THR A 398 -7.96 28.69 -0.67
C THR A 398 -6.44 28.53 -0.59
N ASP A 399 -5.77 29.53 0.00
CA ASP A 399 -4.33 29.46 0.28
C ASP A 399 -4.01 28.66 1.56
N VAL A 400 -5.05 28.25 2.32
CA VAL A 400 -4.96 27.42 3.54
C VAL A 400 -4.29 28.13 4.73
N HIS A 401 -3.30 28.98 4.49
CA HIS A 401 -2.50 29.72 5.48
C HIS A 401 -2.25 31.16 5.04
N SER A 402 -2.00 32.05 6.00
CA SER A 402 -1.59 33.42 5.71
C SER A 402 -0.24 33.48 4.98
N LEU A 403 -0.12 34.42 4.02
CA LEU A 403 1.16 34.77 3.40
C LEU A 403 2.08 35.55 4.36
N ASN A 404 1.52 36.12 5.44
CA ASN A 404 2.32 36.75 6.49
C ASN A 404 2.94 35.66 7.40
N PRO A 405 4.28 35.60 7.52
CA PRO A 405 4.94 34.53 8.25
C PRO A 405 4.68 34.56 9.76
N GLN A 406 4.49 35.73 10.37
CA GLN A 406 4.17 35.84 11.79
C GLN A 406 2.76 35.32 12.09
N LEU A 407 1.78 35.73 11.29
CA LEU A 407 0.41 35.23 11.41
C LEU A 407 0.34 33.72 11.19
N ARG A 408 1.01 33.20 10.16
CA ARG A 408 1.08 31.76 9.89
C ARG A 408 1.73 30.96 11.03
N HIS A 409 2.75 31.51 11.69
CA HIS A 409 3.34 30.87 12.86
C HIS A 409 2.37 30.87 14.07
N GLN A 410 1.67 31.98 14.31
CA GLN A 410 0.65 32.07 15.35
C GLN A 410 -0.50 31.08 15.10
N GLU A 411 -0.98 30.97 13.86
CA GLU A 411 -1.96 29.97 13.44
C GLU A 411 -1.48 28.54 13.76
N PHE A 412 -0.23 28.20 13.42
CA PHE A 412 0.34 26.89 13.70
C PHE A 412 0.41 26.59 15.20
N VAL A 413 0.91 27.53 16.01
CA VAL A 413 0.97 27.40 17.47
C VAL A 413 -0.43 27.20 18.04
N GLY A 414 -1.42 27.99 17.60
CA GLY A 414 -2.82 27.82 18.02
C GLY A 414 -3.39 26.45 17.69
N ASN A 415 -3.15 25.96 16.47
CA ASN A 415 -3.59 24.63 16.02
C ASN A 415 -3.05 23.51 16.91
N VAL A 416 -1.76 23.54 17.26
CA VAL A 416 -1.14 22.45 18.04
C VAL A 416 -1.37 22.56 19.54
N THR A 417 -1.65 23.76 20.07
CA THR A 417 -1.82 23.98 21.51
C THR A 417 -3.28 23.94 21.95
N VAL A 418 -4.20 24.46 21.14
CA VAL A 418 -5.63 24.60 21.48
C VAL A 418 -6.51 23.66 20.65
N GLY A 419 -5.97 23.03 19.61
CA GLY A 419 -6.72 22.11 18.74
C GLY A 419 -7.80 22.78 17.90
N GLN A 420 -7.82 24.11 17.85
CA GLN A 420 -8.78 24.89 17.07
C GLN A 420 -8.07 25.62 15.93
N ARG A 421 -8.54 25.38 14.71
CA ARG A 421 -8.11 26.09 13.51
C ARG A 421 -9.07 27.24 13.24
N ASP A 422 -8.60 28.48 13.41
CA ASP A 422 -9.33 29.64 12.94
C ASP A 422 -9.21 29.71 11.40
N VAL A 423 -10.33 29.47 10.71
CA VAL A 423 -10.43 29.53 9.24
C VAL A 423 -11.17 30.77 8.75
N THR A 424 -11.51 31.70 9.64
CA THR A 424 -12.37 32.86 9.32
C THR A 424 -11.71 33.86 8.37
N ASN A 425 -10.38 34.00 8.42
CA ASN A 425 -9.62 35.02 7.68
C ASN A 425 -8.67 34.45 6.61
N ILE A 426 -8.91 33.23 6.10
CA ILE A 426 -8.07 32.64 5.05
C ILE A 426 -8.48 33.19 3.67
N PRO A 427 -7.55 33.70 2.84
CA PRO A 427 -7.86 34.06 1.47
C PRO A 427 -8.45 32.89 0.69
N LYS A 428 -9.60 33.13 0.07
CA LYS A 428 -10.36 32.12 -0.66
C LYS A 428 -11.15 32.73 -1.81
N GLN A 429 -11.23 31.99 -2.92
CA GLN A 429 -11.97 32.39 -4.11
C GLN A 429 -12.45 31.12 -4.84
N PRO A 430 -13.73 31.03 -5.22
CA PRO A 430 -14.29 29.82 -5.80
C PRO A 430 -13.53 29.27 -7.01
N VAL A 431 -13.55 27.96 -7.18
CA VAL A 431 -13.04 27.27 -8.38
C VAL A 431 -14.22 26.70 -9.15
N LEU A 432 -14.24 26.94 -10.46
CA LEU A 432 -15.26 26.43 -11.38
C LEU A 432 -14.61 25.64 -12.52
N ILE A 433 -14.92 24.36 -12.61
CA ILE A 433 -14.55 23.49 -13.72
C ILE A 433 -15.84 23.15 -14.45
N GLU A 434 -16.01 23.63 -15.69
CA GLU A 434 -17.21 23.38 -16.49
C GLU A 434 -17.24 21.97 -17.06
N ASP A 435 -18.36 21.61 -17.68
CA ASP A 435 -18.60 20.28 -18.24
C ASP A 435 -17.58 19.89 -19.31
N ASP A 436 -17.43 18.58 -19.53
CA ASP A 436 -16.61 18.00 -20.60
C ASP A 436 -15.10 18.34 -20.50
N VAL A 437 -14.65 18.91 -19.38
CA VAL A 437 -13.24 19.22 -19.14
C VAL A 437 -12.45 17.94 -18.84
N TRP A 438 -11.23 17.85 -19.37
CA TRP A 438 -10.26 16.81 -19.00
C TRP A 438 -9.02 17.43 -18.35
N ILE A 439 -8.72 17.01 -17.12
CA ILE A 439 -7.51 17.39 -16.39
C ILE A 439 -6.61 16.16 -16.32
N ALA A 440 -5.46 16.22 -17.01
CA ALA A 440 -4.48 15.15 -16.99
C ALA A 440 -3.73 15.08 -15.64
N GLY A 441 -2.95 14.01 -15.43
CA GLY A 441 -2.39 13.70 -14.12
C GLY A 441 -1.41 14.77 -13.61
N HIS A 442 -1.28 14.85 -12.29
CA HIS A 442 -0.34 15.76 -11.61
C HIS A 442 -0.59 17.27 -11.83
N CYS A 443 -1.84 17.68 -12.07
CA CYS A 443 -2.17 19.10 -12.19
C CYS A 443 -2.45 19.76 -10.84
N VAL A 444 -2.18 21.08 -10.75
CA VAL A 444 -2.55 21.93 -9.62
C VAL A 444 -3.47 23.04 -10.11
N ILE A 445 -4.68 23.12 -9.59
CA ILE A 445 -5.67 24.16 -9.88
C ILE A 445 -5.80 25.05 -8.65
N LEU A 446 -5.44 26.33 -8.78
CA LEU A 446 -5.47 27.29 -7.68
C LEU A 446 -6.81 28.02 -7.58
N LYS A 447 -6.98 28.72 -6.45
CA LYS A 447 -8.19 29.47 -6.12
C LYS A 447 -8.55 30.50 -7.20
N GLY A 448 -9.84 30.71 -7.39
CA GLY A 448 -10.36 31.70 -8.33
C GLY A 448 -10.35 31.30 -9.80
N VAL A 449 -9.87 30.10 -10.14
CA VAL A 449 -9.79 29.62 -11.52
C VAL A 449 -11.15 29.16 -12.02
N ARG A 450 -11.49 29.60 -13.24
CA ARG A 450 -12.51 28.98 -14.10
C ARG A 450 -11.86 28.22 -15.26
N ILE A 451 -12.23 26.96 -15.47
CA ILE A 451 -11.85 26.16 -16.65
C ILE A 451 -13.09 25.98 -17.52
N GLY A 452 -13.06 26.55 -18.71
CA GLY A 452 -14.16 26.54 -19.66
C GLY A 452 -14.41 25.16 -20.27
N ARG A 453 -15.68 24.91 -20.61
CA ARG A 453 -16.20 23.65 -21.14
C ARG A 453 -15.33 23.04 -22.24
N GLY A 454 -15.21 21.71 -22.23
CA GLY A 454 -14.53 20.96 -23.30
C GLY A 454 -13.02 21.16 -23.36
N SER A 455 -12.42 21.86 -22.40
CA SER A 455 -10.99 22.15 -22.39
C SER A 455 -10.17 20.99 -21.82
N VAL A 456 -8.93 20.89 -22.28
CA VAL A 456 -7.96 19.90 -21.81
C VAL A 456 -6.80 20.59 -21.13
N ILE A 457 -6.51 20.19 -19.89
CA ILE A 457 -5.33 20.61 -19.14
C ILE A 457 -4.28 19.50 -19.22
N GLY A 458 -3.13 19.79 -19.83
CA GLY A 458 -2.03 18.83 -19.97
C GLY A 458 -1.36 18.48 -18.64
N ALA A 459 -0.74 17.31 -18.57
CA ALA A 459 -0.19 16.76 -17.33
C ALA A 459 0.87 17.68 -16.68
N GLY A 460 0.94 17.68 -15.35
CA GLY A 460 1.93 18.47 -14.61
C GLY A 460 1.69 19.99 -14.61
N SER A 461 0.52 20.45 -15.06
CA SER A 461 0.26 21.89 -15.21
C SER A 461 -0.15 22.56 -13.90
N VAL A 462 0.22 23.83 -13.74
CA VAL A 462 -0.24 24.69 -12.63
C VAL A 462 -1.14 25.77 -13.21
N VAL A 463 -2.44 25.67 -12.95
CA VAL A 463 -3.45 26.61 -13.45
C VAL A 463 -3.66 27.69 -12.40
N THR A 464 -3.20 28.90 -12.72
CA THR A 464 -3.22 30.07 -11.84
C THR A 464 -4.21 31.15 -12.30
N GLY A 465 -4.93 30.91 -13.39
CA GLY A 465 -5.90 31.84 -13.97
C GLY A 465 -6.84 31.12 -14.94
N ASP A 466 -7.87 31.83 -15.39
CA ASP A 466 -8.95 31.25 -16.19
C ASP A 466 -8.46 30.65 -17.51
N ILE A 467 -9.06 29.51 -17.87
CA ILE A 467 -8.87 28.83 -19.14
C ILE A 467 -10.16 28.96 -19.95
N PRO A 468 -10.14 29.52 -21.17
CA PRO A 468 -11.30 29.59 -22.06
C PRO A 468 -11.87 28.20 -22.39
N ALA A 469 -13.07 28.13 -22.97
CA ALA A 469 -13.66 26.87 -23.44
C ALA A 469 -12.99 26.33 -24.71
N ASN A 470 -13.04 25.01 -24.90
CA ASN A 470 -12.56 24.28 -26.09
C ASN A 470 -11.10 24.57 -26.45
N VAL A 471 -10.20 24.56 -25.46
CA VAL A 471 -8.77 24.74 -25.68
C VAL A 471 -7.94 23.65 -25.03
N LEU A 472 -6.76 23.41 -25.60
CA LEU A 472 -5.67 22.72 -24.92
C LEU A 472 -4.81 23.77 -24.22
N ALA A 473 -4.64 23.64 -22.91
CA ALA A 473 -3.72 24.44 -22.12
C ALA A 473 -2.77 23.56 -21.31
N TYR A 474 -1.51 23.96 -21.19
CA TYR A 474 -0.56 23.27 -20.31
C TYR A 474 0.59 24.18 -19.87
N GLY A 475 1.34 23.74 -18.85
CA GLY A 475 2.53 24.41 -18.33
C GLY A 475 2.40 24.88 -16.89
N ASN A 476 3.47 25.49 -16.37
CA ASN A 476 3.52 26.11 -15.05
C ASN A 476 4.08 27.54 -15.18
N PRO A 477 3.22 28.58 -15.23
CA PRO A 477 1.76 28.50 -15.23
C PRO A 477 1.19 28.00 -16.56
N ALA A 478 -0.01 27.40 -16.52
CA ALA A 478 -0.69 26.89 -17.70
C ALA A 478 -1.04 28.02 -18.67
N ARG A 479 -0.83 27.78 -19.97
CA ARG A 479 -1.17 28.72 -21.06
C ARG A 479 -1.91 27.99 -22.16
N VAL A 480 -2.83 28.70 -22.80
CA VAL A 480 -3.53 28.20 -23.99
C VAL A 480 -2.51 27.97 -25.10
N VAL A 481 -2.54 26.76 -25.66
CA VAL A 481 -1.64 26.33 -26.74
C VAL A 481 -2.38 26.34 -28.06
N ARG A 482 -3.61 25.83 -28.09
CA ARG A 482 -4.48 25.82 -29.28
C ARG A 482 -5.93 25.58 -28.91
N SER A 483 -6.84 25.91 -29.82
CA SER A 483 -8.23 25.43 -29.78
C SER A 483 -8.31 23.92 -30.07
N LEU A 484 -9.36 23.28 -29.55
CA LEU A 484 -9.66 21.85 -29.72
C LEU A 484 -10.62 21.57 -30.84
#